data_AF-A0AB39D260-F1
#
_entry.id   AF-A0AB39D260-F1
#
_cell.length_a   1.000
_cell.length_b   1.000
_cell.length_c   1.000
_cell.angle_alpha   90.00
_cell.angle_beta   90.00
_cell.angle_gamma   90.00
#
_symmetry.space_group_name_H-M   'P 1'
#
loop_
_entity.id
_entity.type
_entity.pdbx_description
1 polymer ?
#
loop_
_entity_poly.entity_id
_entity_poly.type
_entity_poly.pdbx_seq_one_letter_code
_entity_poly.pdbx_strand_id
1 'polypeptide(L)'
;MKKIHPQMERLYAAARETGRLDERIAPTSLASLLNVSQQNIGNWESRGPSEKALLSAQQMLGINATWVQTGVGPMFVAGEEAPRAEWPFRSVSPSAYWALKEYDRGVIEGFVRGVAASSEVEKRKAG
;
A
#
# COMPACT_ATOMS: atom_id res chain seq x y z
N MET A 1 -1.17 10.10 -29.58
CA MET A 1 -0.86 9.26 -28.40
C MET A 1 -1.94 8.20 -28.29
N LYS A 2 -1.58 6.93 -28.00
CA LYS A 2 -2.56 5.84 -27.87
C LYS A 2 -3.48 6.17 -26.68
N LYS A 3 -4.78 6.25 -26.92
CA LYS A 3 -5.77 6.46 -25.87
C LYS A 3 -5.84 5.18 -25.01
N ILE A 4 -5.51 5.30 -23.73
CA ILE A 4 -5.58 4.19 -22.77
C ILE A 4 -7.01 4.08 -22.27
N HIS A 5 -7.43 2.85 -21.93
CA HIS A 5 -8.75 2.62 -21.36
C HIS A 5 -8.91 3.36 -20.01
N PRO A 6 -10.03 4.06 -19.73
CA PRO A 6 -10.19 4.86 -18.51
C PRO A 6 -9.98 4.09 -17.20
N GLN A 7 -10.35 2.80 -17.17
CA GLN A 7 -10.10 1.95 -16.01
C GLN A 7 -8.60 1.70 -15.79
N MET A 8 -7.81 1.60 -16.86
CA MET A 8 -6.36 1.44 -16.74
C MET A 8 -5.69 2.73 -16.29
N GLU A 9 -6.18 3.90 -16.72
CA GLU A 9 -5.70 5.18 -16.20
C GLU A 9 -5.89 5.26 -14.68
N ARG A 10 -7.07 4.84 -14.18
CA ARG A 10 -7.36 4.76 -12.75
C ARG A 10 -6.51 3.72 -12.05
N LEU A 11 -6.35 2.52 -12.62
CA LEU A 11 -5.52 1.47 -12.03
C LEU A 11 -4.06 1.91 -11.88
N TYR A 12 -3.49 2.56 -12.91
CA TYR A 12 -2.14 3.12 -12.82
C TYR A 12 -2.06 4.26 -11.81
N ALA A 13 -3.05 5.15 -11.76
CA ALA A 13 -3.09 6.22 -10.76
C ALA A 13 -3.07 5.64 -9.34
N ALA A 14 -3.95 4.69 -9.04
CA ALA A 14 -3.97 4.05 -7.72
C ALA A 14 -2.69 3.27 -7.43
N ALA A 15 -2.12 2.56 -8.41
CA ALA A 15 -0.87 1.85 -8.24
C ALA A 15 0.31 2.79 -7.93
N ARG A 16 0.35 4.00 -8.51
CA ARG A 16 1.36 5.03 -8.16
C ARG A 16 1.23 5.48 -6.71
N GLU A 17 0.01 5.74 -6.26
CA GLU A 17 -0.27 6.16 -4.88
C GLU A 17 0.13 5.11 -3.84
N THR A 18 0.28 3.83 -4.22
CA THR A 18 0.85 2.81 -3.32
C THR A 18 2.35 2.98 -3.04
N GLY A 19 3.07 3.75 -3.86
CA GLY A 19 4.53 3.87 -3.84
C GLY A 19 5.28 2.60 -4.30
N ARG A 20 4.56 1.54 -4.72
CA ARG A 20 5.16 0.25 -5.13
C ARG A 20 5.42 0.16 -6.64
N LEU A 21 4.85 1.08 -7.42
CA LEU A 21 4.99 1.11 -8.88
C LEU A 21 6.24 1.91 -9.29
N ASP A 22 7.14 1.31 -10.09
CA ASP A 22 8.21 2.08 -10.75
C ASP A 22 7.66 2.72 -12.02
N GLU A 23 7.51 4.04 -12.00
CA GLU A 23 6.91 4.80 -13.12
C GLU A 23 7.70 4.72 -14.42
N ARG A 24 9.03 4.52 -14.36
CA ARG A 24 9.88 4.44 -15.55
C ARG A 24 9.57 3.21 -16.40
N ILE A 25 8.99 2.19 -15.76
CA ILE A 25 8.62 0.91 -16.37
C ILE A 25 7.22 0.48 -15.94
N ALA A 26 6.27 1.44 -15.83
CA ALA A 26 4.96 1.22 -15.22
C ALA A 26 4.20 -0.04 -15.72
N PRO A 27 4.09 -0.34 -17.03
CA PRO A 27 3.41 -1.57 -17.48
C PRO A 27 4.09 -2.85 -16.99
N THR A 28 5.42 -2.87 -17.02
CA THR A 28 6.24 -3.99 -16.53
C THR A 28 6.12 -4.13 -15.02
N SER A 29 6.23 -3.03 -14.29
CA SER A 29 6.14 -3.02 -12.83
C SER A 29 4.77 -3.50 -12.36
N LEU A 30 3.69 -3.03 -13.00
CA LEU A 30 2.33 -3.47 -12.69
C LEU A 30 2.13 -4.96 -12.99
N ALA A 31 2.67 -5.45 -14.11
CA ALA A 31 2.62 -6.87 -14.46
C ALA A 31 3.27 -7.74 -13.36
N SER A 32 4.45 -7.35 -12.89
CA SER A 32 5.16 -8.03 -11.80
C SER A 32 4.40 -7.96 -10.47
N LEU A 33 3.85 -6.80 -10.11
CA LEU A 33 3.08 -6.61 -8.88
C LEU A 33 1.83 -7.49 -8.82
N LEU A 34 1.18 -7.69 -9.97
CA LEU A 34 -0.06 -8.47 -10.09
C LEU A 34 0.18 -9.93 -10.51
N ASN A 35 1.43 -10.35 -10.67
CA ASN A 35 1.81 -11.68 -11.15
C ASN A 35 1.10 -12.06 -12.46
N VAL A 36 1.10 -11.14 -13.44
CA VAL A 36 0.54 -11.35 -14.78
C VAL A 36 1.58 -11.04 -15.86
N SER A 37 1.31 -11.43 -17.11
CA SER A 37 2.20 -11.08 -18.22
C SER A 37 2.05 -9.61 -18.62
N GLN A 38 3.10 -8.99 -19.17
CA GLN A 38 3.01 -7.66 -19.77
C GLN A 38 2.00 -7.59 -20.91
N GLN A 39 1.82 -8.69 -21.64
CA GLN A 39 0.81 -8.78 -22.70
C GLN A 39 -0.61 -8.63 -22.14
N ASN A 40 -0.88 -9.15 -20.93
CA ASN A 40 -2.16 -8.91 -20.26
C ASN A 40 -2.36 -7.42 -19.97
N ILE A 41 -1.34 -6.74 -19.45
CA ILE A 41 -1.40 -5.28 -19.20
C ILE A 41 -1.67 -4.51 -20.50
N GLY A 42 -0.94 -4.82 -21.58
CA GLY A 42 -1.15 -4.20 -22.88
C GLY A 42 -2.55 -4.43 -23.46
N ASN A 43 -3.14 -5.60 -23.22
CA ASN A 43 -4.52 -5.90 -23.58
C ASN A 43 -5.51 -5.06 -22.74
N TRP A 44 -5.26 -4.90 -21.45
CA TRP A 44 -6.09 -4.08 -20.56
C TRP A 44 -6.01 -2.59 -20.91
N GLU A 45 -4.84 -2.09 -21.31
CA GLU A 45 -4.68 -0.70 -21.78
C GLU A 45 -5.57 -0.40 -22.98
N SER A 46 -5.86 -1.41 -23.80
CA SER A 46 -6.72 -1.29 -24.98
C SER A 46 -8.21 -1.46 -24.64
N ARG A 47 -8.56 -2.49 -23.86
CA ARG A 47 -9.95 -2.95 -23.69
C ARG A 47 -10.50 -2.87 -22.26
N GLY A 48 -9.67 -2.48 -21.31
CA GLY A 48 -9.95 -2.55 -19.88
C GLY A 48 -9.55 -3.90 -19.25
N PRO A 49 -9.24 -3.91 -17.94
CA PRO A 49 -8.99 -5.13 -17.19
C PRO A 49 -10.28 -5.93 -16.99
N SER A 50 -10.15 -7.25 -16.81
CA SER A 50 -11.28 -8.11 -16.42
C SER A 50 -11.61 -7.96 -14.93
N GLU A 51 -12.79 -8.42 -14.50
CA GLU A 51 -13.14 -8.45 -13.07
C GLU A 51 -12.11 -9.23 -12.24
N LYS A 52 -11.64 -10.39 -12.75
CA LYS A 52 -10.58 -11.17 -12.10
C LYS A 52 -9.29 -10.36 -11.92
N ALA A 53 -8.91 -9.57 -12.92
CA ALA A 53 -7.74 -8.71 -12.84
C ALA A 53 -7.91 -7.60 -11.78
N LEU A 54 -9.10 -7.01 -11.70
CA LEU A 54 -9.42 -5.98 -10.70
C LEU A 54 -9.44 -6.55 -9.28
N LEU A 55 -10.00 -7.75 -9.09
CA LEU A 55 -9.95 -8.45 -7.80
C LEU A 55 -8.51 -8.79 -7.40
N SER A 56 -7.66 -9.16 -8.35
CA SER A 56 -6.23 -9.38 -8.07
C SER A 56 -5.54 -8.07 -7.67
N ALA A 57 -5.81 -6.96 -8.34
CA ALA A 57 -5.30 -5.64 -7.94
C ALA A 57 -5.76 -5.24 -6.54
N GLN A 58 -7.02 -5.54 -6.20
CA GLN A 58 -7.55 -5.31 -4.87
C GLN A 58 -6.82 -6.12 -3.80
N GLN A 59 -6.60 -7.41 -4.04
CA GLN A 59 -5.90 -8.29 -3.11
C GLN A 59 -4.42 -7.94 -2.95
N MET A 60 -3.74 -7.61 -4.06
CA MET A 60 -2.29 -7.42 -4.08
C MET A 60 -1.86 -6.02 -3.68
N LEU A 61 -2.68 -5.00 -4.00
CA LEU A 61 -2.33 -3.59 -3.89
C LEU A 61 -3.31 -2.80 -3.00
N GLY A 62 -4.37 -3.43 -2.48
CA GLY A 62 -5.40 -2.74 -1.70
C GLY A 62 -6.27 -1.79 -2.52
N ILE A 63 -6.20 -1.85 -3.86
CA ILE A 63 -6.92 -0.92 -4.75
C ILE A 63 -8.40 -1.30 -4.82
N ASN A 64 -9.31 -0.35 -4.69
CA ASN A 64 -10.74 -0.62 -4.77
C ASN A 64 -11.16 -0.92 -6.21
N ALA A 65 -11.58 -2.16 -6.47
CA ALA A 65 -12.04 -2.58 -7.80
C ALA A 65 -13.23 -1.75 -8.30
N THR A 66 -14.18 -1.40 -7.43
CA THR A 66 -15.35 -0.58 -7.77
C THR A 66 -14.93 0.83 -8.17
N TRP A 67 -13.94 1.42 -7.48
CA TRP A 67 -13.40 2.73 -7.86
C TRP A 67 -12.67 2.67 -9.21
N VAL A 68 -11.89 1.62 -9.48
CA VAL A 68 -11.26 1.45 -10.79
C VAL A 68 -12.29 1.31 -11.90
N GLN A 69 -13.38 0.58 -11.67
CA GLN A 69 -14.45 0.41 -12.67
C GLN A 69 -15.20 1.72 -12.95
N THR A 70 -15.62 2.42 -11.89
CA THR A 70 -16.62 3.50 -11.97
C THR A 70 -16.05 4.89 -11.77
N GLY A 71 -14.89 5.03 -11.12
CA GLY A 71 -14.34 6.29 -10.64
C GLY A 71 -15.01 6.82 -9.36
N VAL A 72 -15.96 6.07 -8.78
CA VAL A 72 -16.76 6.49 -7.62
C VAL A 72 -16.33 5.72 -6.37
N GLY A 73 -16.31 6.42 -5.23
CA GLY A 73 -15.96 5.85 -3.93
C GLY A 73 -14.48 6.01 -3.57
N PRO A 74 -13.99 5.32 -2.53
CA PRO A 74 -12.61 5.40 -2.11
C PRO A 74 -11.68 4.67 -3.09
N MET A 75 -10.53 5.25 -3.38
CA MET A 75 -9.51 4.70 -4.30
C MET A 75 -8.96 3.34 -3.85
N PHE A 76 -8.83 3.16 -2.53
CA PHE A 76 -8.37 1.93 -1.90
C PHE A 76 -9.54 1.28 -1.18
N VAL A 77 -9.56 -0.06 -1.13
CA VAL A 77 -10.48 -0.74 -0.21
C VAL A 77 -10.10 -0.29 1.19
N ALA A 78 -11.08 0.16 1.97
CA ALA A 78 -10.90 0.33 3.40
C ALA A 78 -10.64 -1.07 3.99
N GLY A 79 -9.38 -1.45 4.05
CA GLY A 79 -8.89 -2.74 4.48
C GLY A 79 -7.56 -2.49 5.17
N GLU A 80 -7.61 -2.50 6.50
CA GLU A 80 -6.56 -2.11 7.45
C GLU A 80 -6.34 -0.60 7.62
N GLU A 81 -7.34 0.07 8.20
CA GLU A 81 -7.06 0.86 9.40
C GLU A 81 -6.17 -0.06 10.26
N ALA A 82 -4.88 0.26 10.44
CA ALA A 82 -3.98 -0.51 11.32
C ALA A 82 -4.75 -0.90 12.58
N PRO A 83 -4.56 -2.12 13.13
CA PRO A 83 -5.42 -2.64 14.18
C PRO A 83 -5.69 -1.53 15.19
N ARG A 84 -6.97 -1.22 15.39
CA ARG A 84 -7.48 -0.26 16.38
C ARG A 84 -7.11 -0.62 17.82
N ALA A 85 -6.17 -1.54 18.03
CA ALA A 85 -5.28 -1.51 19.17
C ALA A 85 -4.26 -0.38 18.94
N GLU A 86 -4.73 0.86 19.11
CA GLU A 86 -3.97 2.08 19.33
C GLU A 86 -2.57 2.09 18.72
N TRP A 87 -2.51 2.31 17.39
CA TRP A 87 -1.25 2.63 16.76
C TRP A 87 -0.51 3.71 17.59
N PRO A 88 0.67 3.39 18.16
CA PRO A 88 1.22 4.17 19.28
C PRO A 88 1.82 5.50 18.84
N PHE A 89 2.05 5.68 17.54
CA PHE A 89 2.69 6.86 17.00
C PHE A 89 1.67 7.80 16.36
N ARG A 90 1.42 8.95 17.00
CA ARG A 90 0.46 9.95 16.50
C ARG A 90 0.89 10.63 15.19
N SER A 91 2.20 10.72 14.95
CA SER A 91 2.78 11.46 13.83
C SER A 91 3.42 10.57 12.76
N VAL A 92 3.55 9.28 13.03
CA VAL A 92 4.10 8.30 12.08
C VAL A 92 2.93 7.50 11.56
N SER A 93 2.71 7.44 10.25
CA SER A 93 1.66 6.57 9.73
C SER A 93 2.11 5.10 9.73
N PRO A 94 1.19 4.14 9.82
CA PRO A 94 1.51 2.71 9.69
C PRO A 94 2.28 2.41 8.40
N SER A 95 1.87 3.00 7.27
CA SER A 95 2.54 2.80 5.97
C SER A 95 3.98 3.32 5.98
N ALA A 96 4.23 4.48 6.59
CA ALA A 96 5.58 5.03 6.69
C ALA A 96 6.49 4.12 7.53
N TYR A 97 5.98 3.55 8.63
CA TYR A 97 6.72 2.60 9.45
C TYR A 97 7.02 1.30 8.71
N TRP A 98 6.04 0.73 8.00
CA TRP A 98 6.24 -0.52 7.27
C TRP A 98 7.15 -0.37 6.04
N ALA A 99 7.26 0.84 5.49
CA ALA A 99 8.20 1.16 4.42
C ALA A 99 9.67 1.26 4.88
N LEU A 100 9.95 1.34 6.18
CA LEU A 100 11.31 1.39 6.72
C LEU A 100 12.06 0.06 6.48
N LYS A 101 13.40 0.13 6.44
CA LYS A 101 14.23 -1.08 6.42
C LYS A 101 14.18 -1.77 7.78
N GLU A 102 14.48 -3.07 7.79
CA GLU A 102 14.50 -3.87 9.02
C GLU A 102 15.44 -3.29 10.08
N TYR A 103 16.61 -2.80 9.67
CA TYR A 103 17.55 -2.10 10.55
C TYR A 103 16.91 -0.88 11.23
N ASP A 104 16.24 -0.02 10.46
CA ASP A 104 15.63 1.21 10.96
C ASP A 104 14.47 0.91 11.93
N ARG A 105 13.68 -0.14 11.67
CA ARG A 105 12.64 -0.60 12.61
C ARG A 105 13.25 -1.13 13.91
N GLY A 106 14.37 -1.84 13.83
CA GLY A 106 15.10 -2.32 15.02
C GLY A 106 15.60 -1.19 15.91
N VAL A 107 16.03 -0.06 15.32
CA VAL A 107 16.41 1.15 16.07
C VAL A 107 15.22 1.71 16.84
N ILE A 108 14.05 1.81 16.20
CA ILE A 108 12.81 2.30 16.84
C ILE A 108 12.42 1.39 18.01
N GLU A 109 12.47 0.08 17.82
CA GLU A 109 12.16 -0.89 18.88
C GLU A 109 13.12 -0.76 20.08
N GLY A 110 14.42 -0.64 19.81
CA GLY A 110 15.42 -0.44 20.86
C GLY A 110 15.17 0.80 21.71
N PHE A 111 14.79 1.90 21.08
CA PHE A 111 14.44 3.14 21.78
C PHE A 111 13.19 2.98 22.66
N VAL A 112 12.10 2.40 22.11
CA VAL A 112 10.85 2.16 22.86
C VAL A 112 11.11 1.26 24.06
N ARG A 113 11.88 0.18 23.89
CA ARG A 113 12.27 -0.71 25.01
C ARG A 113 13.08 0.03 26.08
N GLY A 114 14.01 0.88 25.67
CA GLY A 114 14.82 1.69 26.59
C GLY A 114 13.98 2.63 27.45
N VAL A 115 13.03 3.34 26.83
CA VAL A 115 12.12 4.25 27.55
C VAL A 115 11.19 3.49 28.49
N ALA A 116 10.61 2.38 28.03
CA ALA A 116 9.73 1.55 28.86
C ALA A 116 10.44 1.03 30.10
N ALA A 117 11.68 0.53 29.95
CA ALA A 117 12.49 0.03 31.06
C ALA A 117 12.84 1.13 32.08
N SER A 118 13.19 2.34 31.62
CA SER A 118 13.48 3.48 32.52
C SER A 118 12.26 3.89 33.35
N SER A 119 11.06 3.89 32.75
CA SER A 119 9.82 4.26 33.43
C SER A 119 9.39 3.28 34.54
N GLU A 120 9.71 1.99 34.38
CA GLU A 120 9.45 0.94 35.37
C GLU A 120 10.36 1.09 36.60
N VAL A 121 11.61 1.51 36.39
CA VAL A 121 12.58 1.72 37.48
C VAL A 121 12.19 2.93 38.34
N GLU A 122 11.69 4.00 37.74
CA GLU A 122 11.21 5.18 38.48
C GLU A 122 9.96 4.87 39.32
N LYS A 123 9.01 4.10 38.78
CA LYS A 123 7.82 3.67 39.51
C LYS A 123 8.15 2.82 40.75
N ARG A 124 9.17 1.97 40.67
CA ARG A 124 9.63 1.13 41.79
C ARG A 124 10.41 1.89 42.87
N LYS A 125 10.93 3.09 42.59
CA LYS A 125 11.60 3.94 43.57
C LYS A 125 10.63 4.85 44.34
N ALA A 126 9.40 5.02 43.85
CA ALA A 126 8.41 5.94 44.38
C ALA A 126 7.34 5.28 45.27
N GLY A 127 7.38 3.95 45.44
CA GLY A 127 6.51 3.18 46.35
C GLY A 127 7.32 2.39 47.35
#